data_AF-A0A939NKE9-F1
#
_entry.id   AF-A0A939NKE9-F1
#
_cell.length_a   1.000
_cell.length_b   1.000
_cell.length_c   1.000
_cell.angle_alpha   90.00
_cell.angle_beta   90.00
_cell.angle_gamma   90.00
#
_symmetry.space_group_name_H-M   'P 1'
#
loop_
_entity.id
_entity.type
_entity.pdbx_description
1 polymer ?
#
loop_
_entity_poly.entity_id
_entity_poly.type
_entity_poly.pdbx_seq_one_letter_code
_entity_poly.pdbx_strand_id
1 'polypeptide(L)'
;MQQRNATLVEVCRSLPLRQRGGVTAMNAQISEEVHALCRRYQALALNEDPTTLTIALNEEAPQGCWRRCVLPPASASIWNIGRRPLEQALNQRHESLPAPLAAEEDTADIAYPDDGDAPVVQFINQTLRLAIQRRASDIHFEPFRQHFRIRLRIDGVLQTLASPPPQLAARLIARLKILGQLDIAERRQPQDGQLSLTLDSARYAMRIATLPTLHGEKVVLRVQQGEQQELPLDQLGMAGRIWRATRRRWLPARFDPVTGPTGSGKTVTLYSGLRQLNDAQSNLCSVE
;
A
#
# COMPACT_ATOMS: atom_id res chain seq x y z
N MET A 1 4.91 -39.31 -14.38
CA MET A 1 3.60 -39.42 -13.70
C MET A 1 3.10 -37.99 -13.46
N GLN A 2 2.27 -37.47 -14.37
CA GLN A 2 1.76 -36.09 -14.33
C GLN A 2 0.80 -35.91 -13.15
N GLN A 3 1.11 -35.00 -12.22
CA GLN A 3 0.14 -34.47 -11.28
C GLN A 3 -0.76 -33.48 -12.05
N ARG A 4 -2.07 -33.78 -12.08
CA ARG A 4 -3.09 -32.95 -12.73
C ARG A 4 -3.26 -31.64 -11.94
N ASN A 5 -3.12 -30.51 -12.64
CA ASN A 5 -3.54 -29.18 -12.20
C ASN A 5 -5.06 -29.18 -12.02
N ALA A 6 -5.53 -29.17 -10.78
CA ALA A 6 -6.93 -28.97 -10.48
C ALA A 6 -7.31 -27.52 -10.78
N THR A 7 -8.18 -27.30 -11.76
CA THR A 7 -8.70 -25.96 -12.08
C THR A 7 -9.53 -25.44 -10.90
N LEU A 8 -9.58 -24.13 -10.66
CA LEU A 8 -10.37 -23.47 -9.59
C LEU A 8 -11.86 -23.94 -9.50
N VAL A 9 -12.40 -24.43 -10.61
CA VAL A 9 -13.72 -25.08 -10.71
C VAL A 9 -13.81 -26.39 -9.91
N GLU A 10 -12.73 -27.17 -9.81
CA GLU A 10 -12.68 -28.41 -9.02
C GLU A 10 -12.62 -28.15 -7.52
N VAL A 11 -11.95 -27.08 -7.08
CA VAL A 11 -11.90 -26.66 -5.68
C VAL A 11 -13.28 -26.19 -5.19
N CYS A 12 -14.06 -25.52 -6.04
CA CYS A 12 -15.43 -25.15 -5.71
C CYS A 12 -16.39 -26.36 -5.69
N ARG A 13 -16.08 -27.42 -6.46
CA ARG A 13 -16.90 -28.65 -6.51
C ARG A 13 -16.69 -29.57 -5.30
N SER A 14 -15.56 -29.48 -4.61
CA SER A 14 -15.20 -30.32 -3.46
C SER A 14 -15.75 -29.85 -2.11
N LEU A 15 -16.45 -28.70 -2.08
CA LEU A 15 -17.14 -28.22 -0.89
C LEU A 15 -18.45 -29.02 -0.63
N PRO A 16 -18.76 -29.36 0.63
CA PRO A 16 -19.86 -30.27 0.97
C PRO A 16 -21.25 -29.75 0.55
N LEU A 17 -22.09 -30.69 0.10
CA LEU A 17 -23.35 -30.51 -0.64
C LEU A 17 -24.43 -29.63 0.02
N ARG A 18 -24.35 -29.31 1.33
CA ARG A 18 -25.29 -28.40 1.99
C ARG A 18 -25.13 -26.92 1.60
N GLN A 19 -24.09 -26.57 0.84
CA GLN A 19 -23.79 -25.21 0.38
C GLN A 19 -24.08 -24.97 -1.12
N ARG A 20 -24.70 -25.93 -1.83
CA ARG A 20 -25.09 -25.76 -3.23
C ARG A 20 -26.46 -25.06 -3.36
N GLY A 21 -26.50 -23.79 -3.00
CA GLY A 21 -27.53 -22.88 -3.49
C GLY A 21 -27.01 -22.16 -4.74
N GLY A 22 -27.35 -22.67 -5.93
CA GLY A 22 -27.32 -21.87 -7.16
C GLY A 22 -25.97 -21.61 -7.84
N VAL A 23 -24.92 -22.41 -7.63
CA VAL A 23 -23.71 -22.33 -8.49
C VAL A 23 -23.93 -23.20 -9.72
N THR A 24 -24.79 -22.73 -10.62
CA THR A 24 -24.84 -23.22 -11.99
C THR A 24 -23.77 -22.45 -12.76
N ALA A 25 -22.89 -23.17 -13.44
CA ALA A 25 -21.76 -22.62 -14.18
C ALA A 25 -22.22 -21.46 -15.09
N MET A 26 -21.71 -20.24 -14.88
CA MET A 26 -21.96 -19.11 -15.77
C MET A 26 -20.67 -18.30 -15.97
N ASN A 27 -20.17 -18.39 -17.21
CA ASN A 27 -19.16 -17.53 -17.81
C ASN A 27 -19.74 -16.12 -18.02
N ALA A 28 -19.90 -15.33 -16.96
CA ALA A 28 -20.05 -13.89 -17.12
C ALA A 28 -18.65 -13.28 -17.19
N GLN A 29 -18.37 -12.49 -18.25
CA GLN A 29 -17.17 -11.67 -18.31
C GLN A 29 -17.27 -10.60 -17.21
N ILE A 30 -16.59 -10.86 -16.09
CA ILE A 30 -16.47 -9.92 -14.98
C ILE A 30 -15.74 -8.67 -15.50
N SER A 31 -16.28 -7.49 -15.20
CA SER A 31 -15.74 -6.21 -15.63
C SER A 31 -14.35 -5.96 -15.05
N GLU A 32 -13.50 -5.27 -15.82
CA GLU A 32 -12.13 -4.97 -15.40
C GLU A 32 -12.10 -4.05 -14.16
N GLU A 33 -13.09 -3.18 -14.02
CA GLU A 33 -13.29 -2.30 -12.87
C GLU A 33 -13.58 -3.10 -11.60
N VAL A 34 -14.45 -4.12 -11.68
CA VAL A 34 -14.74 -5.03 -10.56
C VAL A 34 -13.51 -5.87 -10.22
N HIS A 35 -12.74 -6.31 -11.20
CA HIS A 35 -11.47 -6.99 -10.97
C HIS A 35 -10.43 -6.09 -10.31
N ALA A 36 -10.32 -4.82 -10.71
CA ALA A 36 -9.42 -3.85 -10.10
C ALA A 36 -9.83 -3.55 -8.65
N LEU A 37 -11.14 -3.40 -8.40
CA LEU A 37 -11.70 -3.21 -7.07
C LEU A 37 -11.45 -4.45 -6.19
N CYS A 38 -11.69 -5.64 -6.70
CA CYS A 38 -11.44 -6.89 -5.98
C CYS A 38 -9.95 -7.05 -5.62
N ARG A 39 -9.04 -6.76 -6.56
CA ARG A 39 -7.59 -6.74 -6.32
C ARG A 39 -7.19 -5.73 -5.24
N ARG A 40 -7.79 -4.54 -5.25
CA ARG A 40 -7.53 -3.46 -4.27
C ARG A 40 -7.81 -3.91 -2.83
N TYR A 41 -8.79 -4.77 -2.63
CA TYR A 41 -9.27 -5.16 -1.30
C TYR A 41 -9.04 -6.65 -0.98
N GLN A 42 -8.14 -7.32 -1.69
CA GLN A 42 -7.85 -8.75 -1.51
C GLN A 42 -9.11 -9.63 -1.56
N ALA A 43 -10.05 -9.26 -2.43
CA ALA A 43 -11.23 -10.02 -2.74
C ALA A 43 -11.06 -10.79 -4.04
N LEU A 44 -11.86 -11.83 -4.20
CA LEU A 44 -11.98 -12.55 -5.46
C LEU A 44 -13.39 -12.37 -6.01
N ALA A 45 -13.53 -11.71 -7.16
CA ALA A 45 -14.78 -11.70 -7.90
C ALA A 45 -15.07 -13.13 -8.39
N LEU A 46 -16.21 -13.67 -7.97
CA LEU A 46 -16.68 -15.01 -8.32
C LEU A 46 -17.73 -14.96 -9.43
N ASN A 47 -18.67 -14.02 -9.35
CA ASN A 47 -19.68 -13.79 -10.38
C ASN A 47 -20.12 -12.32 -10.40
N GLU A 48 -20.48 -11.80 -11.58
CA GLU A 48 -21.05 -10.47 -11.78
C GLU A 48 -22.27 -10.59 -12.70
N ASP A 49 -23.44 -10.29 -12.15
CA ASP A 49 -24.70 -10.16 -12.89
C ASP A 49 -25.20 -8.71 -12.80
N PRO A 50 -26.09 -8.24 -13.69
CA PRO A 50 -26.64 -6.88 -13.65
C PRO A 50 -27.38 -6.49 -12.35
N THR A 51 -27.67 -7.44 -11.46
CA THR A 51 -28.37 -7.25 -10.19
C THR A 51 -27.58 -7.73 -8.96
N THR A 52 -26.48 -8.47 -9.15
CA THR A 52 -25.78 -9.18 -8.09
C THR A 52 -24.28 -9.28 -8.36
N LEU A 53 -23.46 -8.85 -7.39
CA LEU A 53 -22.01 -9.09 -7.41
C LEU A 53 -21.65 -10.08 -6.30
N THR A 54 -21.01 -11.18 -6.67
CA THR A 54 -20.56 -12.22 -5.74
C THR A 54 -19.06 -12.14 -5.56
N ILE A 55 -18.62 -11.81 -4.34
CA ILE A 55 -17.21 -11.66 -3.98
C ILE A 55 -16.83 -12.60 -2.85
N ALA A 56 -15.66 -13.20 -2.95
CA ALA A 56 -15.04 -13.95 -1.88
C ALA A 56 -14.03 -13.09 -1.10
N LEU A 57 -14.15 -13.08 0.22
CA LEU A 57 -13.32 -12.32 1.16
C LEU A 57 -12.83 -13.26 2.27
N ASN A 58 -11.70 -12.90 2.90
CA ASN A 58 -11.30 -13.46 4.19
C ASN A 58 -11.95 -12.62 5.31
N GLU A 59 -12.34 -13.27 6.42
CA GLU A 59 -13.21 -12.76 7.52
C GLU A 59 -12.84 -11.39 8.14
N GLU A 60 -11.69 -10.81 7.81
CA GLU A 60 -11.18 -9.57 8.39
C GLU A 60 -11.49 -8.29 7.57
N ALA A 61 -12.08 -8.40 6.38
CA ALA A 61 -12.46 -7.21 5.62
C ALA A 61 -13.59 -6.45 6.35
N PRO A 62 -13.45 -5.14 6.63
CA PRO A 62 -14.51 -4.38 7.30
C PRO A 62 -15.76 -4.44 6.43
N GLN A 63 -16.80 -5.13 6.91
CA GLN A 63 -18.06 -5.35 6.18
C GLN A 63 -18.71 -4.02 5.73
N GLY A 64 -18.34 -2.90 6.35
CA GLY A 64 -18.81 -1.55 6.00
C GLY A 64 -18.14 -0.88 4.80
N CYS A 65 -16.93 -1.31 4.37
CA CYS A 65 -16.23 -0.65 3.26
C CYS A 65 -16.86 -0.99 1.91
N TRP A 66 -17.23 -2.26 1.70
CA TRP A 66 -17.75 -2.73 0.43
C TRP A 66 -19.15 -2.24 0.11
N ARG A 67 -20.04 -2.22 1.11
CA ARG A 67 -21.41 -1.70 0.97
C ARG A 67 -21.46 -0.26 0.47
N ARG A 68 -20.40 0.52 0.69
CA ARG A 68 -20.29 1.92 0.30
C ARG A 68 -19.53 2.14 -1.03
N CYS A 69 -18.80 1.13 -1.49
CA CYS A 69 -18.05 1.18 -2.76
C CYS A 69 -18.83 0.62 -3.95
N VAL A 70 -19.90 -0.17 -3.72
CA VAL A 70 -20.70 -0.77 -4.79
C VAL A 70 -21.92 0.12 -5.10
N LEU A 71 -21.79 0.95 -6.13
CA LEU A 71 -22.92 1.39 -6.99
C LEU A 71 -23.25 0.24 -7.97
N PRO A 72 -24.45 0.22 -8.60
CA PRO A 72 -25.20 -1.01 -8.88
C PRO A 72 -24.37 -2.09 -9.58
N PRO A 73 -24.50 -3.34 -9.08
CA PRO A 73 -25.84 -3.89 -8.97
C PRO A 73 -26.31 -4.20 -7.53
N ALA A 74 -27.64 -4.32 -7.38
CA ALA A 74 -28.44 -4.09 -6.17
C ALA A 74 -28.18 -4.98 -4.94
N SER A 75 -27.24 -5.92 -4.97
CA SER A 75 -26.83 -6.66 -3.77
C SER A 75 -25.47 -7.31 -3.94
N ALA A 76 -24.58 -7.14 -2.96
CA ALA A 76 -23.32 -7.85 -2.88
C ALA A 76 -23.49 -9.09 -1.99
N SER A 77 -23.27 -10.27 -2.55
CA SER A 77 -23.22 -11.51 -1.76
C SER A 77 -21.76 -11.81 -1.40
N ILE A 78 -21.46 -11.77 -0.10
CA ILE A 78 -20.11 -11.96 0.42
C ILE A 78 -19.96 -13.43 0.82
N TRP A 79 -19.05 -14.10 0.13
CA TRP A 79 -18.65 -15.46 0.45
C TRP A 79 -17.39 -15.43 1.28
N ASN A 80 -17.46 -16.12 2.40
CA ASN A 80 -16.37 -16.18 3.33
C ASN A 80 -15.51 -17.40 3.00
N ILE A 81 -14.29 -17.16 2.56
CA ILE A 81 -13.34 -18.21 2.20
C ILE A 81 -12.19 -18.17 3.21
N GLY A 82 -11.82 -19.34 3.72
CA GLY A 82 -10.68 -19.47 4.62
C GLY A 82 -9.40 -18.87 3.99
N ARG A 83 -8.56 -18.28 4.85
CA ARG A 83 -7.35 -17.54 4.45
C ARG A 83 -6.45 -18.26 3.44
N ARG A 84 -6.16 -19.55 3.66
CA ARG A 84 -5.28 -20.34 2.78
C ARG A 84 -5.84 -20.52 1.35
N PRO A 85 -7.10 -20.95 1.16
CA PRO A 85 -7.68 -21.05 -0.18
C PRO A 85 -7.76 -19.70 -0.91
N LEU A 86 -8.01 -18.59 -0.20
CA LEU A 86 -8.01 -17.26 -0.81
C LEU A 86 -6.60 -16.83 -1.26
N GLU A 87 -5.60 -16.99 -0.39
CA GLU A 87 -4.20 -16.71 -0.72
C GLU A 87 -3.73 -17.56 -1.91
N GLN A 88 -4.11 -18.84 -1.98
CA GLN A 88 -3.80 -19.71 -3.11
C GLN A 88 -4.49 -19.24 -4.41
N ALA A 89 -5.75 -18.84 -4.36
CA ALA A 89 -6.48 -18.35 -5.53
C ALA A 89 -5.95 -17.00 -6.04
N LEU A 90 -5.58 -16.09 -5.12
CA LEU A 90 -4.92 -14.83 -5.46
C LEU A 90 -3.53 -15.07 -6.08
N ASN A 91 -2.79 -16.06 -5.57
CA ASN A 91 -1.48 -16.42 -6.11
C ASN A 91 -1.56 -17.11 -7.47
N GLN A 92 -2.56 -17.96 -7.71
CA GLN A 92 -2.80 -18.61 -9.01
C GLN A 92 -3.22 -17.62 -10.10
N ARG A 93 -3.96 -16.54 -9.76
CA ARG A 93 -4.21 -15.42 -10.69
C ARG A 93 -3.02 -14.44 -10.81
N HIS A 94 -2.06 -14.49 -9.87
CA HIS A 94 -0.77 -13.81 -9.96
C HIS A 94 0.31 -14.67 -10.65
N GLU A 95 -0.06 -15.65 -11.49
CA GLU A 95 0.86 -16.28 -12.45
C GLU A 95 1.26 -15.32 -13.58
N SER A 96 1.81 -14.17 -13.19
CA SER A 96 2.69 -13.34 -13.99
C SER A 96 3.68 -12.63 -13.07
N LEU A 97 4.12 -13.28 -11.99
CA LEU A 97 5.44 -13.01 -11.43
C LEU A 97 6.40 -13.78 -12.34
N PRO A 98 7.26 -13.10 -13.14
CA PRO A 98 8.25 -13.83 -13.90
C PRO A 98 9.12 -14.61 -12.92
N ALA A 99 9.35 -15.88 -13.24
CA ALA A 99 10.50 -16.64 -12.74
C ALA A 99 11.75 -15.76 -12.84
N PRO A 100 12.75 -15.91 -11.95
CA PRO A 100 13.87 -14.97 -11.85
C PRO A 100 14.52 -14.83 -13.23
N LEU A 101 14.20 -13.73 -13.92
CA LEU A 101 14.87 -13.35 -15.13
C LEU A 101 16.29 -13.03 -14.69
N ALA A 102 17.24 -13.76 -15.27
CA ALA A 102 18.65 -13.42 -15.18
C ALA A 102 18.77 -11.92 -15.50
N ALA A 103 19.07 -11.13 -14.48
CA ALA A 103 19.18 -9.69 -14.61
C ALA A 103 20.47 -9.39 -15.36
N GLU A 104 20.32 -8.79 -16.53
CA GLU A 104 21.41 -8.08 -17.21
C GLU A 104 21.95 -7.01 -16.26
N GLU A 105 23.28 -6.94 -16.24
CA GLU A 105 24.08 -6.07 -15.40
C GLU A 105 23.84 -4.60 -15.80
N ASP A 106 23.20 -3.86 -14.90
CA ASP A 106 23.40 -2.41 -14.80
C ASP A 106 23.32 -2.02 -13.32
N THR A 107 24.28 -2.53 -12.56
CA THR A 107 24.56 -2.13 -11.19
C THR A 107 25.56 -0.99 -11.19
N ALA A 108 25.07 0.25 -11.15
CA ALA A 108 25.88 1.39 -10.73
C ALA A 108 25.76 1.55 -9.20
N ASP A 109 26.71 0.92 -8.53
CA ASP A 109 27.33 1.24 -7.23
C ASP A 109 26.49 1.67 -6.04
N ILE A 110 26.12 0.64 -5.25
CA ILE A 110 26.44 0.64 -3.82
C ILE A 110 27.10 -0.70 -3.49
N ALA A 111 28.41 -0.81 -3.69
CA ALA A 111 29.19 -1.94 -3.24
C ALA A 111 29.37 -1.88 -1.71
N TYR A 112 28.67 -2.76 -0.98
CA TYR A 112 29.05 -3.17 0.37
C TYR A 112 29.37 -4.66 0.33
N PRO A 113 30.53 -5.10 0.85
CA PRO A 113 30.94 -6.50 0.75
C PRO A 113 30.21 -7.33 1.80
N ASP A 114 29.19 -8.09 1.38
CA ASP A 114 28.80 -9.34 2.06
C ASP A 114 27.96 -10.21 1.12
N ASP A 115 28.59 -11.23 0.53
CA ASP A 115 27.96 -12.23 -0.35
C ASP A 115 26.82 -13.01 0.34
N GLY A 116 26.71 -12.95 1.68
CA GLY A 116 25.67 -13.64 2.45
C GLY A 116 24.30 -12.94 2.48
N ASP A 117 24.24 -11.64 2.18
CA ASP A 117 23.04 -10.80 2.38
C ASP A 117 22.20 -10.57 1.12
N ALA A 118 22.62 -11.11 -0.04
CA ALA A 118 21.95 -10.91 -1.32
C ALA A 118 20.42 -11.15 -1.29
N PRO A 119 19.89 -12.24 -0.69
CA PRO A 119 18.44 -12.46 -0.63
C PRO A 119 17.69 -11.42 0.24
N VAL A 120 18.34 -10.94 1.31
CA VAL A 120 17.76 -9.94 2.23
C VAL A 120 17.69 -8.60 1.53
N VAL A 121 18.75 -8.22 0.84
CA VAL A 121 18.83 -6.98 0.05
C VAL A 121 17.80 -6.99 -1.07
N GLN A 122 17.72 -8.08 -1.84
CA GLN A 122 16.74 -8.23 -2.92
C GLN A 122 15.31 -8.13 -2.39
N PHE A 123 14.99 -8.80 -1.28
CA PHE A 123 13.66 -8.75 -0.68
C PHE A 123 13.29 -7.33 -0.23
N ILE A 124 14.21 -6.60 0.42
CA ILE A 124 13.98 -5.20 0.81
C ILE A 124 13.75 -4.34 -0.43
N ASN A 125 14.62 -4.42 -1.44
CA ASN A 125 14.49 -3.63 -2.65
C ASN A 125 13.17 -3.90 -3.39
N GLN A 126 12.74 -5.17 -3.49
CA GLN A 126 11.45 -5.54 -4.06
C GLN A 126 10.27 -5.00 -3.23
N THR A 127 10.35 -5.08 -1.90
CA THR A 127 9.33 -4.55 -1.00
C THR A 127 9.19 -3.03 -1.14
N LEU A 128 10.31 -2.31 -1.18
CA LEU A 128 10.35 -0.86 -1.36
C LEU A 128 9.80 -0.46 -2.73
N ARG A 129 10.21 -1.15 -3.80
CA ARG A 129 9.70 -0.91 -5.16
C ARG A 129 8.19 -1.12 -5.22
N LEU A 130 7.69 -2.22 -4.66
CA LEU A 130 6.24 -2.49 -4.60
C LEU A 130 5.49 -1.41 -3.82
N ALA A 131 6.04 -0.95 -2.69
CA ALA A 131 5.42 0.10 -1.89
C ALA A 131 5.31 1.43 -2.68
N ILE A 132 6.36 1.80 -3.40
CA ILE A 132 6.38 3.01 -4.24
C ILE A 132 5.41 2.88 -5.42
N GLN A 133 5.42 1.74 -6.13
CA GLN A 133 4.48 1.46 -7.23
C GLN A 133 3.02 1.56 -6.76
N ARG A 134 2.73 1.09 -5.54
CA ARG A 134 1.41 1.19 -4.92
C ARG A 134 1.13 2.51 -4.21
N ARG A 135 2.03 3.50 -4.34
CA ARG A 135 1.92 4.85 -3.72
C ARG A 135 1.64 4.79 -2.22
N ALA A 136 2.29 3.87 -1.50
CA ALA A 136 2.14 3.73 -0.07
C ALA A 136 2.73 4.95 0.68
N SER A 137 2.05 5.44 1.71
CA SER A 137 2.55 6.51 2.59
C SER A 137 3.51 5.99 3.66
N ASP A 138 3.27 4.77 4.14
CA ASP A 138 4.05 4.14 5.19
C ASP A 138 4.25 2.65 4.88
N ILE A 139 5.41 2.11 5.25
CA ILE A 139 5.78 0.70 5.17
C ILE A 139 6.09 0.24 6.59
N HIS A 140 5.36 -0.74 7.08
CA HIS A 140 5.48 -1.26 8.44
C HIS A 140 6.10 -2.65 8.42
N PHE A 141 7.17 -2.84 9.18
CA PHE A 141 7.83 -4.11 9.44
C PHE A 141 7.62 -4.47 10.91
N GLU A 142 6.84 -5.50 11.17
CA GLU A 142 6.32 -5.81 12.51
C GLU A 142 6.67 -7.25 12.91
N PRO A 143 7.62 -7.44 13.85
CA PRO A 143 7.89 -8.77 14.40
C PRO A 143 6.84 -9.18 15.43
N PHE A 144 6.39 -10.43 15.34
CA PHE A 144 5.53 -11.09 16.30
C PHE A 144 6.15 -12.40 16.76
N ARG A 145 5.56 -13.03 17.79
CA ARG A 145 6.07 -14.27 18.39
C ARG A 145 6.32 -15.39 17.39
N GLN A 146 5.43 -15.57 16.41
CA GLN A 146 5.42 -16.71 15.49
C GLN A 146 5.51 -16.31 14.01
N HIS A 147 5.42 -15.03 13.70
CA HIS A 147 5.44 -14.56 12.33
C HIS A 147 6.05 -13.16 12.24
N PHE A 148 6.49 -12.81 11.05
CA PHE A 148 6.87 -11.44 10.70
C PHE A 148 5.80 -10.88 9.77
N ARG A 149 5.35 -9.65 10.00
CA ARG A 149 4.28 -9.04 9.21
C ARG A 149 4.77 -7.75 8.57
N ILE A 150 4.56 -7.62 7.27
CA ILE A 150 4.80 -6.41 6.51
C ILE A 150 3.46 -5.80 6.08
N ARG A 151 3.26 -4.51 6.31
CA ARG A 151 2.04 -3.79 5.90
C ARG A 151 2.37 -2.50 5.18
N LEU A 152 1.63 -2.20 4.12
CA LEU A 152 1.65 -0.91 3.45
C LEU A 152 0.45 -0.08 3.90
N ARG A 153 0.65 1.21 4.16
CA ARG A 153 -0.45 2.17 4.28
C ARG A 153 -0.68 2.79 2.92
N ILE A 154 -1.81 2.49 2.30
CA ILE A 154 -2.21 3.03 0.99
C ILE A 154 -3.54 3.75 1.20
N ASP A 155 -3.59 5.03 0.85
CA ASP A 155 -4.77 5.89 1.06
C ASP A 155 -5.31 5.85 2.49
N GLY A 156 -4.42 5.76 3.48
CA GLY A 156 -4.76 5.67 4.91
C GLY A 156 -5.16 4.28 5.41
N VAL A 157 -5.28 3.28 4.53
CA VAL A 157 -5.66 1.90 4.88
C VAL A 157 -4.43 0.99 4.92
N LEU A 158 -4.33 0.18 5.98
CA LEU A 158 -3.24 -0.80 6.12
C LEU A 158 -3.56 -2.09 5.35
N GLN A 159 -2.66 -2.50 4.48
CA GLN A 159 -2.77 -3.70 3.67
C GLN A 159 -1.57 -4.62 3.94
N THR A 160 -1.81 -5.89 4.24
CA THR A 160 -0.75 -6.86 4.55
C THR A 160 -0.14 -7.41 3.26
N LEU A 161 1.19 -7.46 3.23
CA LEU A 161 1.96 -8.10 2.16
C LEU A 161 2.36 -9.54 2.54
N ALA A 162 2.65 -10.34 1.52
CA ALA A 162 3.37 -11.60 1.71
C ALA A 162 4.66 -11.32 2.50
N SER A 163 4.83 -12.01 3.61
CA SER A 163 5.91 -11.74 4.56
C SER A 163 6.86 -12.94 4.64
N PRO A 164 8.17 -12.71 4.78
CA PRO A 164 9.15 -13.77 4.85
C PRO A 164 9.05 -14.54 6.18
N PRO A 165 9.69 -15.73 6.27
CA PRO A 165 9.77 -16.48 7.51
C PRO A 165 10.34 -15.62 8.66
N PRO A 166 9.85 -15.80 9.91
CA PRO A 166 10.23 -14.98 11.05
C PRO A 166 11.74 -14.98 11.35
N GLN A 167 12.47 -16.03 10.94
CA GLN A 167 13.91 -16.15 11.09
C GLN A 167 14.68 -15.04 10.36
N LEU A 168 14.12 -14.48 9.28
CA LEU A 168 14.74 -13.39 8.51
C LEU A 168 14.49 -12.01 9.11
N ALA A 169 13.58 -11.87 10.09
CA ALA A 169 13.18 -10.57 10.62
C ALA A 169 14.37 -9.76 11.18
N ALA A 170 15.26 -10.41 11.94
CA ALA A 170 16.42 -9.73 12.53
C ALA A 170 17.40 -9.20 11.46
N ARG A 171 17.62 -9.97 10.38
CA ARG A 171 18.49 -9.57 9.26
C ARG A 171 17.87 -8.42 8.47
N LEU A 172 16.56 -8.47 8.22
CA LEU A 172 15.83 -7.40 7.55
C LEU A 172 15.90 -6.09 8.34
N ILE A 173 15.68 -6.13 9.65
CA ILE A 173 15.79 -4.96 10.52
C ILE A 173 17.21 -4.40 10.50
N ALA A 174 18.23 -5.25 10.66
CA ALA A 174 19.63 -4.81 10.61
C ALA A 174 19.96 -4.12 9.28
N ARG A 175 19.50 -4.68 8.16
CA ARG A 175 19.70 -4.07 6.84
C ARG A 175 18.98 -2.74 6.70
N LEU A 176 17.76 -2.60 7.21
CA LEU A 176 17.05 -1.32 7.24
C LEU A 176 17.78 -0.27 8.10
N LYS A 177 18.37 -0.68 9.23
CA LYS A 177 19.18 0.20 10.08
C LYS A 177 20.45 0.66 9.37
N ILE A 178 21.13 -0.22 8.64
CA ILE A 178 22.26 0.15 7.76
C ILE A 178 21.83 1.23 6.75
N LEU A 179 20.72 1.01 6.04
CA LEU A 179 20.20 1.97 5.06
C LEU A 179 19.84 3.33 5.68
N GLY A 180 19.39 3.31 6.94
CA GLY A 180 19.03 4.49 7.71
C GLY A 180 20.17 5.14 8.51
N GLN A 181 21.40 4.62 8.40
CA GLN A 181 22.54 5.03 9.22
C GLN A 181 22.27 4.98 10.74
N LEU A 182 21.50 3.98 11.17
CA LEU A 182 21.13 3.74 12.56
C LEU A 182 22.09 2.76 13.25
N ASP A 183 22.18 2.83 14.58
CA ASP A 183 23.00 1.90 15.35
C ASP A 183 22.35 0.51 15.39
N ILE A 184 23.00 -0.46 14.73
CA ILE A 184 22.53 -1.85 14.63
C ILE A 184 22.60 -2.57 15.97
N ALA A 185 23.60 -2.23 16.80
CA ALA A 185 23.83 -2.88 18.09
C ALA A 185 22.82 -2.43 19.15
N GLU A 186 22.38 -1.17 19.11
CA GLU A 186 21.37 -0.67 20.03
C GLU A 186 19.96 -1.13 19.61
N ARG A 187 19.27 -1.88 20.46
CA ARG A 187 17.95 -2.50 20.18
C ARG A 187 16.93 -2.23 21.29
N ARG A 188 17.31 -1.46 22.31
CA ARG A 188 16.53 -1.19 23.53
C ARG A 188 15.96 0.22 23.55
N GLN A 189 16.43 1.09 22.66
CA GLN A 189 15.93 2.46 22.52
C GLN A 189 15.31 2.67 21.12
N PRO A 190 14.25 3.48 21.01
CA PRO A 190 13.77 3.93 19.71
C PRO A 190 14.87 4.70 18.96
N GLN A 191 14.90 4.57 17.64
CA GLN A 191 15.83 5.32 16.79
C GLN A 191 15.09 5.93 15.60
N ASP A 192 15.46 7.14 15.23
CA ASP A 192 14.93 7.85 14.08
C ASP A 192 16.06 8.20 13.12
N GLY A 193 15.79 8.14 11.82
CA GLY A 193 16.76 8.46 10.79
C GLY A 193 16.10 8.77 9.46
N GLN A 194 16.94 8.90 8.44
CA GLN A 194 16.53 9.09 7.06
C GLN A 194 17.25 8.08 6.19
N LEU A 195 16.58 7.60 5.15
CA LEU A 195 17.22 6.84 4.08
C LEU A 195 16.89 7.47 2.73
N SER A 196 17.88 7.46 1.84
CA SER A 196 17.72 7.81 0.43
C SER A 196 18.03 6.59 -0.41
N LEU A 197 17.21 6.32 -1.41
CA LEU A 197 17.42 5.21 -2.34
C LEU A 197 17.07 5.64 -3.76
N THR A 198 17.82 5.12 -4.73
CA THR A 198 17.50 5.26 -6.15
C THR A 198 16.85 3.96 -6.61
N LEU A 199 15.62 4.05 -7.12
CA LEU A 199 14.90 2.93 -7.72
C LEU A 199 14.41 3.36 -9.09
N ASP A 200 14.66 2.53 -10.10
CA ASP A 200 14.20 2.73 -11.48
C ASP A 200 14.54 4.16 -11.98
N SER A 201 15.77 4.62 -11.68
CA SER A 201 16.33 5.95 -12.00
C SER A 201 15.68 7.15 -11.30
N ALA A 202 14.77 6.94 -10.36
CA ALA A 202 14.19 7.98 -9.51
C ALA A 202 14.74 7.90 -8.08
N ARG A 203 15.04 9.06 -7.48
CA ARG A 203 15.50 9.17 -6.09
C ARG A 203 14.32 9.34 -5.15
N TYR A 204 14.25 8.48 -4.14
CA TYR A 204 13.24 8.51 -3.09
C TYR A 204 13.89 8.77 -1.74
N ALA A 205 13.34 9.73 -1.01
CA ALA A 205 13.68 9.98 0.39
C ALA A 205 12.62 9.35 1.29
N MET A 206 13.05 8.74 2.39
CA MET A 206 12.15 8.18 3.39
C MET A 206 12.67 8.48 4.79
N ARG A 207 11.74 8.66 5.73
CA ARG A 207 12.06 8.66 7.16
C ARG A 207 11.97 7.24 7.68
N ILE A 208 12.92 6.82 8.49
CA ILE A 208 12.92 5.52 9.16
C ILE A 208 12.78 5.76 10.66
N ALA A 209 11.90 5.00 11.31
CA ALA A 209 11.77 4.98 12.75
C ALA A 209 11.76 3.53 13.22
N THR A 210 12.50 3.25 14.29
CA THR A 210 12.54 1.93 14.93
C THR A 210 12.05 2.02 16.36
N LEU A 211 11.35 0.98 16.80
CA LEU A 211 10.76 0.90 18.14
C LEU A 211 10.97 -0.50 18.70
N PRO A 212 11.66 -0.65 19.84
CA PRO A 212 11.74 -1.92 20.56
C PRO A 212 10.34 -2.44 20.94
N THR A 213 10.10 -3.72 20.69
CA THR A 213 8.85 -4.43 21.05
C THR A 213 9.18 -5.75 21.73
N LEU A 214 8.16 -6.43 22.26
CA LEU A 214 8.32 -7.72 22.97
C LEU A 214 9.00 -8.81 22.10
N HIS A 215 8.83 -8.78 20.78
CA HIS A 215 9.28 -9.84 19.88
C HIS A 215 10.36 -9.39 18.88
N GLY A 216 10.96 -8.22 19.11
CA GLY A 216 11.98 -7.66 18.23
C GLY A 216 11.78 -6.15 18.05
N GLU A 217 12.38 -5.59 17.01
CA GLU A 217 12.27 -4.16 16.73
C GLU A 217 11.28 -3.93 15.60
N LYS A 218 10.24 -3.13 15.86
CA LYS A 218 9.32 -2.69 14.83
C LYS A 218 9.98 -1.56 14.04
N VAL A 219 9.95 -1.64 12.72
CA VAL A 219 10.47 -0.59 11.84
C VAL A 219 9.32 0.00 11.03
N VAL A 220 9.28 1.32 10.91
CA VAL A 220 8.35 2.02 10.03
C VAL A 220 9.15 2.93 9.12
N LEU A 221 8.91 2.78 7.82
CA LEU A 221 9.42 3.71 6.80
C LEU A 221 8.26 4.60 6.38
N ARG A 222 8.46 5.91 6.39
CA ARG A 222 7.53 6.88 5.81
C ARG A 222 8.12 7.38 4.51
N VAL A 223 7.40 7.13 3.42
CA VAL A 223 7.80 7.62 2.11
C VAL A 223 7.58 9.12 2.09
N GLN A 224 8.65 9.88 1.87
CA GLN A 224 8.53 11.29 1.58
C GLN A 224 8.15 11.37 0.11
N GLN A 225 6.89 11.73 -0.15
CA GLN A 225 6.54 12.13 -1.50
C GLN A 225 7.37 13.39 -1.78
N GLY A 226 8.25 13.30 -2.79
CA GLY A 226 9.01 14.45 -3.29
C GLY A 226 8.06 15.59 -3.64
N GLU A 227 8.61 16.81 -3.75
CA GLU A 227 7.89 18.08 -3.95
C GLU A 227 6.49 17.85 -4.48
N GLN A 228 5.51 18.00 -3.57
CA GLN A 228 4.11 17.85 -3.89
C GLN A 228 3.88 18.64 -5.16
N GLN A 229 3.56 17.93 -6.25
CA GLN A 229 3.26 18.56 -7.52
C GLN A 229 2.29 19.68 -7.22
N GLU A 230 2.76 20.92 -7.37
CA GLU A 230 2.10 22.09 -6.78
C GLU A 230 0.77 22.30 -7.48
N LEU A 231 -0.27 21.68 -6.93
CA LEU A 231 -1.61 21.73 -7.50
C LEU A 231 -2.10 23.17 -7.39
N PRO A 232 -2.53 23.80 -8.51
CA PRO A 232 -3.15 25.10 -8.41
C PRO A 232 -4.44 24.97 -7.59
N LEU A 233 -4.77 26.02 -6.83
CA LEU A 233 -5.82 25.98 -5.80
C LEU A 233 -7.21 25.61 -6.38
N ASP A 234 -7.44 25.81 -7.67
CA ASP A 234 -8.64 25.43 -8.42
C ASP A 234 -8.72 23.93 -8.77
N GLN A 235 -7.59 23.21 -8.74
CA GLN A 235 -7.49 21.76 -8.98
C GLN A 235 -7.55 20.92 -7.69
N LEU A 236 -7.72 21.56 -6.52
CA LEU A 236 -7.85 20.87 -5.22
C LEU A 236 -9.19 20.12 -5.03
N GLY A 237 -10.07 20.12 -6.03
CA GLY A 237 -11.38 19.45 -5.94
C GLY A 237 -12.42 20.22 -5.13
N MET A 238 -12.21 21.51 -4.84
CA MET A 238 -13.19 22.35 -4.16
C MET A 238 -14.39 22.62 -5.08
N ALA A 239 -15.62 22.39 -4.59
CA ALA A 239 -16.82 22.77 -5.32
C ALA A 239 -16.82 24.27 -5.62
N GLY A 240 -17.31 24.69 -6.80
CA GLY A 240 -17.15 26.06 -7.31
C GLY A 240 -17.66 27.18 -6.41
N ARG A 241 -18.61 26.92 -5.50
CA ARG A 241 -19.04 27.88 -4.46
C ARG A 241 -18.02 28.04 -3.34
N ILE A 242 -17.43 26.92 -2.89
CA ILE A 242 -16.42 26.85 -1.83
C ILE A 242 -15.13 27.48 -2.35
N TRP A 243 -14.71 27.12 -3.57
CA TRP A 243 -13.60 27.76 -4.27
C TRP A 243 -13.67 29.29 -4.24
N ARG A 244 -14.79 29.86 -4.70
CA ARG A 244 -14.98 31.33 -4.74
C ARG A 244 -14.97 31.96 -3.35
N ALA A 245 -15.50 31.28 -2.34
CA ALA A 245 -15.47 31.75 -0.96
C ALA A 245 -14.05 31.69 -0.36
N THR A 246 -13.34 30.58 -0.57
CA THR A 246 -11.95 30.40 -0.13
C THR A 246 -11.03 31.41 -0.80
N ARG A 247 -11.09 31.57 -2.13
CA ARG A 247 -10.28 32.55 -2.87
C ARG A 247 -10.48 33.98 -2.38
N ARG A 248 -11.72 34.36 -2.00
CA ARG A 248 -12.01 35.70 -1.45
C ARG A 248 -11.50 35.86 -0.01
N ARG A 249 -11.29 34.77 0.72
CA ARG A 249 -10.86 34.81 2.12
C ARG A 249 -9.35 35.02 2.24
N TRP A 250 -8.58 34.48 1.30
CA TRP A 250 -7.14 34.61 1.15
C TRP A 250 -6.73 36.02 0.66
N LEU A 251 -7.23 37.05 1.33
CA LEU A 251 -6.84 38.45 1.11
C LEU A 251 -5.76 38.83 2.14
N PRO A 252 -4.92 39.84 1.83
CA PRO A 252 -3.93 40.35 2.76
C PRO A 252 -4.55 40.70 4.13
N ALA A 253 -3.78 40.47 5.21
CA ALA A 253 -4.11 40.82 6.60
C ALA A 253 -5.24 40.00 7.29
N ARG A 254 -5.37 38.70 7.00
CA ARG A 254 -6.31 37.80 7.70
C ARG A 254 -5.62 36.54 8.22
N PHE A 255 -6.16 36.00 9.32
CA PHE A 255 -5.78 34.70 9.87
C PHE A 255 -6.77 33.64 9.39
N ASP A 256 -6.29 32.68 8.60
CA ASP A 256 -7.12 31.63 7.98
C ASP A 256 -6.66 30.23 8.42
N PRO A 257 -7.30 29.62 9.43
CA PRO A 257 -6.91 28.31 9.90
C PRO A 257 -7.35 27.21 8.91
N VAL A 258 -6.38 26.39 8.47
CA VAL A 258 -6.64 25.16 7.71
C VAL A 258 -6.53 23.97 8.67
N THR A 259 -7.66 23.35 8.98
CA THR A 259 -7.75 22.27 9.98
C THR A 259 -8.16 20.94 9.34
N GLY A 260 -7.85 19.85 10.03
CA GLY A 260 -8.12 18.49 9.56
C GLY A 260 -7.12 17.47 10.13
N PRO A 261 -7.45 16.17 10.10
CA PRO A 261 -6.57 15.12 10.60
C PRO A 261 -5.28 14.98 9.77
N THR A 262 -4.31 14.22 10.26
CA THR A 262 -3.09 13.91 9.49
C THR A 262 -3.44 13.26 8.15
N GLY A 263 -2.81 13.72 7.06
CA GLY A 263 -3.08 13.21 5.71
C GLY A 263 -4.29 13.81 5.00
N SER A 264 -5.01 14.77 5.60
CA SER A 264 -6.18 15.40 4.97
C SER A 264 -5.85 16.48 3.91
N GLY A 265 -4.59 16.61 3.48
CA GLY A 265 -4.18 17.59 2.47
C GLY A 265 -4.03 19.04 2.96
N LYS A 266 -3.87 19.28 4.27
CA LYS A 266 -3.68 20.64 4.82
C LYS A 266 -2.47 21.36 4.23
N THR A 267 -1.31 20.70 4.24
CA THR A 267 -0.06 21.24 3.69
C THR A 267 -0.21 21.55 2.20
N VAL A 268 -0.75 20.62 1.41
CA VAL A 268 -1.05 20.84 -0.01
C VAL A 268 -1.91 22.09 -0.19
N THR A 269 -3.03 22.18 0.55
CA THR A 269 -3.97 23.31 0.46
C THR A 269 -3.31 24.64 0.83
N LEU A 270 -2.45 24.65 1.86
CA LEU A 270 -1.74 25.84 2.31
C LEU A 270 -0.74 26.33 1.25
N TYR A 271 0.10 25.43 0.74
CA TYR A 271 1.08 25.74 -0.29
C TYR A 271 0.43 26.19 -1.60
N SER A 272 -0.65 25.53 -2.04
CA SER A 272 -1.41 25.92 -3.22
C SER A 272 -1.94 27.36 -3.14
N GLY A 273 -2.35 27.81 -1.95
CA GLY A 273 -2.86 29.16 -1.78
C GLY A 273 -1.75 30.20 -1.55
N LEU A 274 -0.65 29.85 -0.86
CA LEU A 274 0.53 30.71 -0.76
C LEU A 274 1.09 31.02 -2.14
N ARG A 275 1.09 30.04 -3.05
CA ARG A 275 1.45 30.23 -4.46
C ARG A 275 0.56 31.26 -5.16
N GLN A 276 -0.74 31.30 -4.87
CA GLN A 276 -1.64 32.31 -5.43
C GLN A 276 -1.31 33.73 -4.94
N LEU A 277 -0.74 33.84 -3.73
CA LEU A 277 -0.28 35.09 -3.12
C LEU A 277 1.16 35.44 -3.46
N ASN A 278 1.89 34.53 -4.12
CA ASN A 278 3.29 34.71 -4.47
C ASN A 278 3.42 35.64 -5.68
N ASP A 279 3.42 36.94 -5.39
CA ASP A 279 3.69 38.00 -6.34
C ASP A 279 4.92 38.81 -5.88
N ALA A 280 5.63 39.44 -6.81
CA ALA A 280 6.85 40.20 -6.57
C ALA A 280 6.65 41.38 -5.58
N GLN A 281 5.41 41.81 -5.37
CA GLN A 281 5.03 42.88 -4.45
C GLN A 281 4.81 42.38 -3.00
N SER A 282 4.83 41.06 -2.76
CA SER A 282 4.51 40.46 -1.47
C SER A 282 5.69 39.68 -0.90
N ASN A 283 6.08 39.98 0.35
CA ASN A 283 7.06 39.17 1.06
C ASN A 283 6.35 38.04 1.80
N LEU A 284 6.52 36.80 1.34
CA LEU A 284 5.97 35.60 1.97
C LEU A 284 7.01 34.95 2.86
N CYS A 285 6.62 34.64 4.10
CA CYS A 285 7.45 33.92 5.06
C CYS A 285 6.66 32.74 5.63
N SER A 286 7.30 31.58 5.78
CA SER A 286 6.75 30.38 6.39
C SER A 286 7.65 29.91 7.54
N VAL A 287 7.05 29.32 8.57
CA VAL A 287 7.74 28.63 9.65
C VAL A 287 7.20 27.20 9.68
N GLU A 288 8.08 26.22 9.49
CA GLU A 288 7.74 24.78 9.43
C GLU A 288 8.61 23.95 10.37
#